data_AF-A0A8K0QBZ9-F1
#
_entry.id   AF-A0A8K0QBZ9-F1
#
_cell.length_a   1.000
_cell.length_b   1.000
_cell.length_c   1.000
_cell.angle_alpha   90.00
_cell.angle_beta   90.00
_cell.angle_gamma   90.00
#
_symmetry.space_group_name_H-M   'P 1'
#
loop_
_entity.id
_entity.type
_entity.pdbx_description
1 polymer ?
#
loop_
_entity_poly.entity_id
_entity_poly.type
_entity_poly.pdbx_seq_one_letter_code
_entity_poly.pdbx_strand_id
1 'polypeptide(L)'
;MLICATIYHIILVGTALTHRTMASSQDACAYSCDEPPEKLEPYGDIAGIGVILSFLITAFTVVAFLTVFYLVFHNPDLDPSRPMQDMTTETQYPNSVDRAFLHTIRRGTSLHVLSSRISGSRASQLESTLNKCILMFADIQIFTGIVILVSGLTTLQCRLSEYHWQILVHLAWFASITHLAALTFLRHYLHNHPTEKTWRLVAMLIMLVLLVSAIIPTSHFKWSNSGDYSWDESSTLFDAASNYAVCSYRLEVDSDTFAFQSMLISILLLIYGYLIRLAKMRRGFAISLRGLASAVASEGVASGETTTEAHQCLRKLAKKSKQEQGP
;
A
#
# COMPACT_ATOMS: atom_id res chain seq x y z
N MET A 1 0.50 -18.51 -14.83
CA MET A 1 0.26 -18.10 -16.24
C MET A 1 -0.71 -16.93 -16.36
N LEU A 2 -1.93 -16.96 -15.78
CA LEU A 2 -2.87 -15.83 -15.87
C LEU A 2 -2.29 -14.51 -15.31
N ILE A 3 -1.57 -14.57 -14.19
CA ILE A 3 -0.96 -13.40 -13.55
C ILE A 3 0.14 -12.79 -14.44
N CYS A 4 1.01 -13.62 -15.03
CA CYS A 4 2.02 -13.14 -15.99
C CYS A 4 1.38 -12.53 -17.24
N ALA A 5 0.29 -13.11 -17.75
CA ALA A 5 -0.44 -12.56 -18.90
C ALA A 5 -1.13 -11.23 -18.58
N THR A 6 -1.72 -11.08 -17.38
CA THR A 6 -2.30 -9.81 -16.95
C THR A 6 -1.24 -8.75 -16.67
N ILE A 7 -0.09 -9.13 -16.10
CA ILE A 7 1.05 -8.23 -15.91
C ILE A 7 1.59 -7.79 -17.28
N TYR A 8 1.77 -8.72 -18.21
CA TYR A 8 2.21 -8.42 -19.57
C TYR A 8 1.23 -7.49 -20.29
N HIS A 9 -0.09 -7.72 -20.19
CA HIS A 9 -1.08 -6.82 -20.78
C HIS A 9 -1.12 -5.44 -20.11
N ILE A 10 -0.97 -5.34 -18.79
CA ILE A 10 -0.89 -4.06 -18.08
C ILE A 10 0.38 -3.30 -18.48
N ILE A 11 1.52 -3.99 -18.57
CA ILE A 11 2.78 -3.43 -19.04
C ILE A 11 2.65 -2.97 -20.50
N LEU A 12 2.08 -3.79 -21.38
CA LEU A 12 1.87 -3.48 -22.79
C LEU A 12 0.91 -2.29 -23.00
N VAL A 13 -0.15 -2.20 -22.20
CA VAL A 13 -1.08 -1.06 -22.23
C VAL A 13 -0.42 0.19 -21.67
N GLY A 14 0.35 0.06 -20.58
CA GLY A 14 1.14 1.15 -20.01
C GLY A 14 2.18 1.68 -21.00
N THR A 15 2.93 0.80 -21.66
CA THR A 15 3.92 1.17 -22.69
C THR A 15 3.27 1.72 -23.96
N ALA A 16 2.10 1.23 -24.35
CA ALA A 16 1.34 1.79 -25.48
C ALA A 16 0.74 3.17 -25.16
N LEU A 17 0.29 3.40 -23.92
CA LEU A 17 -0.17 4.71 -23.47
C LEU A 17 0.99 5.71 -23.42
N THR A 18 2.14 5.32 -22.86
CA THR A 18 3.31 6.18 -22.85
C THR A 18 3.80 6.49 -24.26
N HIS A 19 3.85 5.49 -25.16
CA HIS A 19 4.23 5.71 -26.55
C HIS A 19 3.25 6.63 -27.32
N ARG A 20 1.94 6.59 -27.00
CA ARG A 20 0.96 7.52 -27.61
C ARG A 20 1.05 8.94 -27.05
N THR A 21 1.26 9.10 -25.74
CA THR A 21 1.49 10.43 -25.15
C THR A 21 2.83 11.02 -25.63
N MET A 22 3.84 10.18 -25.88
CA MET A 22 5.15 10.55 -26.43
C MET A 22 5.10 11.11 -27.87
N ALA A 23 4.06 10.79 -28.66
CA ALA A 23 3.93 11.26 -30.05
C ALA A 23 3.31 12.67 -30.16
N SER A 24 2.74 13.21 -29.08
CA SER A 24 2.00 14.48 -29.09
C SER A 24 2.81 15.69 -28.61
N SER A 25 4.01 15.50 -28.06
CA SER A 25 4.74 16.54 -27.30
C SER A 25 6.11 16.91 -27.90
N GLN A 26 6.34 16.54 -29.17
CA GLN A 26 7.68 16.49 -29.79
C GLN A 26 8.27 17.85 -30.23
N ASP A 27 7.53 18.97 -30.12
CA ASP A 27 7.92 20.22 -30.78
C ASP A 27 8.68 21.25 -29.90
N ALA A 28 9.04 20.96 -28.63
CA ALA A 28 9.65 21.97 -27.75
C ALA A 28 10.85 21.55 -26.87
N CYS A 29 11.23 20.27 -26.82
CA CYS A 29 12.24 19.80 -25.86
C CYS A 29 13.30 18.91 -26.50
N ALA A 30 14.58 19.32 -26.40
CA ALA A 30 15.73 18.51 -26.82
C ALA A 30 16.42 17.88 -25.61
N TYR A 31 16.79 16.60 -25.71
CA TYR A 31 17.58 15.86 -24.73
C TYR A 31 18.58 14.95 -25.46
N SER A 32 19.75 14.70 -24.85
CA SER A 32 20.74 13.74 -25.33
C SER A 32 20.98 12.68 -24.26
N CYS A 33 20.98 11.40 -24.66
CA CYS A 33 21.32 10.29 -23.75
C CYS A 33 22.81 9.98 -23.73
N ASP A 34 23.58 10.55 -24.66
CA ASP A 34 25.02 10.31 -24.81
C ASP A 34 25.84 11.30 -23.96
N GLU A 35 25.26 12.46 -23.64
CA GLU A 35 25.88 13.53 -22.85
C GLU A 35 24.96 13.91 -21.67
N PRO A 36 25.11 13.27 -20.51
CA PRO A 36 24.32 13.62 -19.35
C PRO A 36 24.73 14.99 -18.79
N PRO A 37 23.81 15.72 -18.15
CA PRO A 37 24.12 17.04 -17.62
C PRO A 37 25.09 16.95 -16.44
N GLU A 38 26.13 17.79 -16.47
CA GLU A 38 27.15 17.90 -15.41
C GLU A 38 26.58 18.43 -14.08
N LYS A 39 25.34 18.96 -14.08
CA LYS A 39 24.68 19.47 -12.88
C LYS A 39 23.22 19.03 -12.84
N LEU A 40 22.78 18.57 -11.67
CA LEU A 40 21.37 18.31 -11.38
C LEU A 40 20.59 19.63 -11.34
N GLU A 41 19.74 19.85 -12.35
CA GLU A 41 18.85 21.01 -12.41
C GLU A 41 17.65 20.79 -11.47
N PRO A 42 17.28 21.77 -10.62
CA PRO A 42 16.12 21.64 -9.73
C PRO A 42 14.81 21.69 -10.52
N TYR A 43 13.92 20.72 -10.29
CA TYR A 43 12.60 20.65 -10.92
C TYR A 43 11.48 20.84 -9.88
N GLY A 44 11.18 22.11 -9.60
CA GLY A 44 10.26 22.54 -8.53
C GLY A 44 8.80 22.09 -8.71
N ASP A 45 8.35 21.86 -9.93
CA ASP A 45 6.96 21.48 -10.20
C ASP A 45 6.64 20.02 -9.82
N ILE A 46 7.66 19.17 -9.74
CA ILE A 46 7.52 17.74 -9.40
C ILE A 46 8.12 17.43 -8.03
N ALA A 47 9.35 17.88 -7.77
CA ALA A 47 10.04 17.64 -6.50
C ALA A 47 10.07 18.87 -5.59
N GLY A 48 9.19 19.85 -5.82
CA GLY A 48 9.07 21.00 -4.94
C GLY A 48 8.69 20.58 -3.53
N ILE A 49 9.25 21.27 -2.53
CA ILE A 49 8.98 21.00 -1.12
C ILE A 49 7.47 21.04 -0.80
N GLY A 50 6.72 21.95 -1.42
CA GLY A 50 5.28 22.05 -1.26
C GLY A 50 4.53 20.82 -1.78
N VAL A 51 4.95 20.26 -2.92
CA VAL A 51 4.38 19.03 -3.48
C VAL A 51 4.62 17.87 -2.52
N ILE A 52 5.87 17.66 -2.10
CA ILE A 52 6.24 16.59 -1.16
C ILE A 52 5.46 16.73 0.16
N LEU A 53 5.44 17.91 0.75
CA LEU A 53 4.70 18.17 1.99
C LEU A 53 3.21 17.92 1.83
N SER A 54 2.60 18.32 0.71
CA SER A 54 1.16 18.10 0.48
C SER A 54 0.79 16.62 0.45
N PHE A 55 1.62 15.79 -0.19
CA PHE A 55 1.44 14.33 -0.22
C PHE A 55 1.61 13.71 1.17
N LEU A 56 2.68 14.10 1.88
CA LEU A 56 2.95 13.58 3.22
C LEU A 56 1.85 13.97 4.21
N ILE A 57 1.50 15.26 4.28
CA ILE A 57 0.46 15.76 5.19
C ILE A 57 -0.87 15.06 4.92
N THR A 58 -1.27 14.94 3.65
CA THR A 58 -2.52 14.26 3.28
C THR A 58 -2.50 12.81 3.72
N ALA A 59 -1.43 12.06 3.41
CA ALA A 59 -1.33 10.66 3.76
C ALA A 59 -1.30 10.42 5.27
N PHE A 60 -0.49 11.19 6.01
CA PHE A 60 -0.41 11.08 7.46
C PHE A 60 -1.72 11.47 8.13
N THR A 61 -2.46 12.43 7.57
CA THR A 61 -3.81 12.78 8.04
C THR A 61 -4.77 11.61 7.84
N VAL A 62 -4.76 10.95 6.67
CA VAL A 62 -5.56 9.74 6.44
C VAL A 62 -5.18 8.65 7.43
N VAL A 63 -3.89 8.36 7.61
CA VAL A 63 -3.42 7.35 8.56
C VAL A 63 -3.89 7.69 9.98
N ALA A 64 -3.75 8.94 10.42
CA ALA A 64 -4.19 9.37 11.74
C ALA A 64 -5.71 9.16 11.93
N PHE A 65 -6.53 9.56 10.95
CA PHE A 65 -7.97 9.34 11.01
C PHE A 65 -8.34 7.86 10.98
N LEU A 66 -7.66 7.04 10.18
CA LEU A 66 -7.84 5.59 10.18
C LEU A 66 -7.46 4.97 11.52
N THR A 67 -6.37 5.41 12.14
CA THR A 67 -5.95 4.95 13.47
C THR A 67 -6.99 5.32 14.52
N VAL A 68 -7.48 6.57 14.53
CA VAL A 68 -8.56 6.99 15.45
C VAL A 68 -9.82 6.18 15.20
N PHE A 69 -10.21 6.00 13.94
CA PHE A 69 -11.38 5.21 13.56
C PHE A 69 -11.27 3.76 14.05
N TYR A 70 -10.12 3.13 13.81
CA TYR A 70 -9.85 1.76 14.25
C TYR A 70 -9.88 1.62 15.77
N LEU A 71 -9.20 2.52 16.48
CA LEU A 71 -9.08 2.42 17.92
C LEU A 71 -10.38 2.79 18.65
N VAL A 72 -11.21 3.70 18.13
CA VAL A 72 -12.41 4.19 18.82
C VAL A 72 -13.70 3.53 18.33
N PHE A 73 -13.90 3.41 17.02
CA PHE A 73 -15.19 3.05 16.43
C PHE A 73 -15.24 1.62 15.87
N HIS A 74 -14.10 1.05 15.48
CA HIS A 74 -14.11 -0.29 14.89
C HIS A 74 -14.50 -1.37 15.91
N ASN A 75 -15.50 -2.18 15.57
CA ASN A 75 -15.93 -3.33 16.36
C ASN A 75 -15.66 -4.61 15.57
N PRO A 76 -14.75 -5.49 16.06
CA PRO A 76 -14.33 -6.69 15.33
C PRO A 76 -15.42 -7.77 15.26
N ASP A 77 -16.45 -7.66 16.11
CA ASP A 77 -17.53 -8.65 16.24
C ASP A 77 -18.69 -8.40 15.24
N LEU A 78 -18.69 -7.27 14.51
CA LEU A 78 -19.74 -6.94 13.55
C LEU A 78 -19.32 -7.27 12.11
N ASP A 79 -20.26 -7.76 11.27
CA ASP A 79 -19.94 -8.03 9.87
C ASP A 79 -19.71 -6.74 9.06
N PRO A 80 -18.56 -6.58 8.36
CA PRO A 80 -18.32 -5.45 7.46
C PRO A 80 -19.25 -5.36 6.25
N SER A 81 -19.93 -6.44 5.86
CA SER A 81 -20.91 -6.44 4.75
C SER A 81 -22.36 -6.22 5.18
N ARG A 82 -22.62 -5.87 6.45
CA ARG A 82 -23.97 -5.63 6.93
C ARG A 82 -24.62 -4.42 6.24
N PRO A 83 -25.94 -4.46 5.95
CA PRO A 83 -26.67 -3.29 5.44
C PRO A 83 -26.79 -2.21 6.51
N MET A 84 -26.84 -0.93 6.11
CA MET A 84 -26.86 0.20 7.06
C MET A 84 -28.05 0.19 8.04
N GLN A 85 -29.13 -0.52 7.70
CA GLN A 85 -30.34 -0.67 8.52
C GLN A 85 -30.22 -1.75 9.60
N ASP A 86 -29.26 -2.68 9.49
CA ASP A 86 -29.00 -3.73 10.48
C ASP A 86 -27.63 -3.49 11.12
N MET A 87 -27.63 -2.89 12.31
CA MET A 87 -26.40 -2.61 13.07
C MET A 87 -25.97 -3.77 13.97
N THR A 88 -26.79 -4.84 14.05
CA THR A 88 -26.60 -5.93 15.02
C THR A 88 -26.07 -7.21 14.39
N THR A 89 -25.93 -7.29 13.06
CA THR A 89 -25.40 -8.50 12.41
C THR A 89 -23.97 -8.79 12.87
N GLU A 90 -23.82 -9.80 13.71
CA GLU A 90 -22.53 -10.30 14.15
C GLU A 90 -21.82 -11.05 13.02
N THR A 91 -20.49 -10.95 12.99
CA THR A 91 -19.67 -11.74 12.06
C THR A 91 -19.61 -13.20 12.53
N GLN A 92 -19.85 -14.13 11.62
CA GLN A 92 -19.69 -15.56 11.90
C GLN A 92 -18.23 -15.95 12.24
N TYR A 93 -17.27 -15.11 11.82
CA TYR A 93 -15.83 -15.33 12.02
C TYR A 93 -15.14 -14.03 12.48
N PRO A 94 -15.12 -13.75 13.79
CA PRO A 94 -14.44 -12.58 14.33
C PRO A 94 -12.91 -12.77 14.33
N ASN A 95 -12.16 -11.71 14.06
CA ASN A 95 -10.70 -11.76 14.15
C ASN A 95 -10.26 -11.70 15.62
N SER A 96 -9.76 -12.81 16.17
CA SER A 96 -9.34 -12.92 17.57
C SER A 96 -8.17 -12.00 17.91
N VAL A 97 -7.27 -11.75 16.96
CA VAL A 97 -6.12 -10.86 17.14
C VAL A 97 -6.59 -9.43 17.33
N ASP A 98 -7.48 -8.94 16.46
CA ASP A 98 -8.01 -7.57 16.56
C ASP A 98 -8.79 -7.40 17.86
N ARG A 99 -9.54 -8.42 18.28
CA ARG A 99 -10.28 -8.41 19.54
C ARG A 99 -9.35 -8.30 20.75
N ALA A 100 -8.30 -9.13 20.81
CA ALA A 100 -7.32 -9.09 21.90
C ALA A 100 -6.55 -7.76 21.93
N PHE A 101 -6.14 -7.27 20.76
CA PHE A 101 -5.41 -6.01 20.61
C PHE A 101 -6.25 -4.81 21.05
N LEU A 102 -7.48 -4.67 20.51
CA LEU A 102 -8.36 -3.56 20.84
C LEU A 102 -8.80 -3.60 22.31
N HIS A 103 -9.07 -4.79 22.86
CA HIS A 103 -9.42 -4.92 24.27
C HIS A 103 -8.26 -4.49 25.19
N THR A 104 -7.02 -4.88 24.84
CA THR A 104 -5.82 -4.50 25.61
C THR A 104 -5.59 -2.99 25.57
N ILE A 105 -5.62 -2.39 24.38
CA ILE A 105 -5.36 -0.96 24.21
C ILE A 105 -6.48 -0.11 24.79
N ARG A 106 -7.75 -0.44 24.52
CA ARG A 106 -8.90 0.31 25.03
C ARG A 106 -9.01 0.23 26.55
N ARG A 107 -8.52 -0.84 27.18
CA ARG A 107 -8.53 -1.00 28.65
C ARG A 107 -7.32 -0.32 29.32
N GLY A 108 -6.17 -0.27 28.64
CA GLY A 108 -4.92 0.25 29.20
C GLY A 108 -4.65 1.73 28.97
N THR A 109 -5.44 2.43 28.15
CA THR A 109 -5.16 3.82 27.74
C THR A 109 -6.30 4.79 28.05
N SER A 110 -5.99 6.09 28.03
CA SER A 110 -6.99 7.18 28.12
C SER A 110 -8.07 7.10 27.02
N LEU A 111 -7.89 6.27 25.98
CA LEU A 111 -8.97 5.97 25.03
C LEU A 111 -10.21 5.35 25.69
N HIS A 112 -10.08 4.64 26.81
CA HIS A 112 -11.25 4.19 27.58
C HIS A 112 -12.13 5.37 27.99
N VAL A 113 -11.48 6.47 28.41
CA VAL A 113 -12.14 7.69 28.86
C VAL A 113 -12.71 8.45 27.65
N LEU A 114 -11.98 8.51 26.53
CA LEU A 114 -12.49 9.13 25.31
C LEU A 114 -13.70 8.38 24.75
N SER A 115 -13.62 7.06 24.66
CA SER A 115 -14.70 6.19 24.19
C SER A 115 -15.92 6.25 25.12
N SER A 116 -15.72 6.28 26.45
CA SER A 116 -16.83 6.43 27.39
C SER A 116 -17.44 7.84 27.41
N ARG A 117 -16.65 8.89 27.16
CA ARG A 117 -17.14 10.28 27.03
C ARG A 117 -17.91 10.53 25.73
N ILE A 118 -17.52 9.85 24.64
CA ILE A 118 -18.19 9.93 23.35
C ILE A 118 -19.28 8.84 23.34
N SER A 119 -20.38 9.08 24.06
CA SER A 119 -21.51 8.16 24.12
C SER A 119 -22.74 8.69 23.40
N GLY A 120 -23.54 7.77 22.84
CA GLY A 120 -24.82 8.06 22.19
C GLY A 120 -24.70 8.80 20.86
N SER A 121 -25.56 9.80 20.65
CA SER A 121 -25.70 10.52 19.36
C SER A 121 -24.42 11.21 18.88
N ARG A 122 -23.53 11.63 19.79
CA ARG A 122 -22.25 12.26 19.42
C ARG A 122 -21.27 11.27 18.78
N ALA A 123 -21.32 10.00 19.19
CA ALA A 123 -20.46 8.96 18.64
C ALA A 123 -20.80 8.69 17.17
N SER A 124 -22.09 8.54 16.85
CA SER A 124 -22.53 8.27 15.49
C SER A 124 -22.30 9.46 14.55
N GLN A 125 -22.46 10.69 15.04
CA GLN A 125 -22.12 11.90 14.29
C GLN A 125 -20.62 11.98 14.00
N LEU A 126 -19.77 11.70 14.99
CA LEU A 126 -18.32 11.71 14.81
C LEU A 126 -17.84 10.59 13.88
N GLU A 127 -18.40 9.39 13.99
CA GLU A 127 -18.13 8.28 13.07
C GLU A 127 -18.48 8.66 11.62
N SER A 128 -19.68 9.23 11.40
CA SER A 128 -20.09 9.70 10.07
C SER A 128 -19.17 10.80 9.54
N THR A 129 -18.76 11.73 10.40
CA THR A 129 -17.85 12.83 10.03
C THR A 129 -16.46 12.31 9.69
N LEU A 130 -15.89 11.41 10.50
CA LEU A 130 -14.59 10.80 10.24
C LEU A 130 -14.61 10.00 8.94
N ASN A 131 -15.66 9.22 8.68
CA ASN A 131 -15.81 8.52 7.40
C ASN A 131 -15.76 9.50 6.22
N LYS A 132 -16.50 10.62 6.28
CA LYS A 132 -16.47 11.67 5.24
C LYS A 132 -15.10 12.34 5.11
N CYS A 133 -14.42 12.62 6.22
CA CYS A 133 -13.08 13.19 6.19
C CYS A 133 -12.08 12.24 5.53
N ILE A 134 -12.04 10.97 5.96
CA ILE A 134 -11.17 9.94 5.36
C ILE A 134 -11.46 9.81 3.87
N LEU A 135 -12.74 9.79 3.50
CA LEU A 135 -13.20 9.72 2.12
C LEU A 135 -12.67 10.88 1.26
N MET A 136 -12.76 12.11 1.79
CA MET A 136 -12.29 13.33 1.13
C MET A 136 -10.77 13.36 0.98
N PHE A 137 -10.02 13.11 2.05
CA PHE A 137 -8.56 13.12 1.99
C PHE A 137 -8.01 12.01 1.09
N ALA A 138 -8.65 10.84 1.08
CA ALA A 138 -8.33 9.79 0.12
C ALA A 138 -8.60 10.27 -1.33
N ASP A 139 -9.74 10.89 -1.64
CA ASP A 139 -9.98 11.37 -3.01
C ASP A 139 -8.97 12.40 -3.49
N ILE A 140 -8.63 13.35 -2.62
CA ILE A 140 -7.59 14.36 -2.90
C ILE A 140 -6.30 13.65 -3.28
N GLN A 141 -5.88 12.63 -2.51
CA GLN A 141 -4.65 11.90 -2.76
C GLN A 141 -4.69 10.98 -3.99
N ILE A 142 -5.86 10.42 -4.37
CA ILE A 142 -6.00 9.70 -5.65
C ILE A 142 -5.78 10.68 -6.79
N PHE A 143 -6.49 11.81 -6.73
CA PHE A 143 -6.46 12.83 -7.77
C PHE A 143 -5.06 13.41 -7.94
N THR A 144 -4.43 13.87 -6.87
CA THR A 144 -3.06 14.43 -6.93
C THR A 144 -2.05 13.37 -7.38
N GLY A 145 -2.22 12.11 -6.98
CA GLY A 145 -1.37 11.01 -7.43
C GLY A 145 -1.49 10.70 -8.92
N ILE A 146 -2.69 10.78 -9.50
CA ILE A 146 -2.88 10.67 -10.96
C ILE A 146 -2.24 11.87 -11.67
N VAL A 147 -2.50 13.09 -11.17
CA VAL A 147 -1.97 14.33 -11.77
C VAL A 147 -0.45 14.33 -11.79
N ILE A 148 0.21 13.95 -10.69
CA ILE A 148 1.67 13.93 -10.65
C ILE A 148 2.25 12.87 -11.59
N LEU A 149 1.64 11.68 -11.67
CA LEU A 149 2.04 10.62 -12.60
C LEU A 149 1.89 11.08 -14.06
N VAL A 150 0.75 11.67 -14.41
CA VAL A 150 0.52 12.22 -15.76
C VAL A 150 1.53 13.33 -16.06
N SER A 151 1.75 14.26 -15.12
CA SER A 151 2.73 15.34 -15.27
C SER A 151 4.12 14.80 -15.55
N GLY A 152 4.62 13.85 -14.75
CA GLY A 152 5.93 13.24 -14.97
C GLY A 152 6.05 12.51 -16.29
N LEU A 153 5.00 11.78 -16.70
CA LEU A 153 4.98 11.10 -17.99
C LEU A 153 5.02 12.08 -19.16
N THR A 154 4.34 13.22 -19.05
CA THR A 154 4.38 14.26 -20.09
C THR A 154 5.70 15.01 -20.14
N THR A 155 6.35 15.24 -19.00
CA THR A 155 7.62 15.98 -18.92
C THR A 155 8.85 15.10 -19.09
N LEU A 156 8.67 13.78 -19.24
CA LEU A 156 9.75 12.81 -19.44
C LEU A 156 10.65 13.17 -20.63
N GLN A 157 10.09 13.70 -21.72
CA GLN A 157 10.84 14.16 -22.90
C GLN A 157 11.49 15.55 -22.71
N CYS A 158 11.12 16.27 -21.65
CA CYS A 158 11.60 17.61 -21.34
C CYS A 158 12.62 17.58 -20.19
N ARG A 159 13.68 16.78 -20.39
CA ARG A 159 14.89 16.76 -19.54
C ARG A 159 14.62 16.43 -18.06
N LEU A 160 13.65 15.57 -17.76
CA LEU A 160 13.38 15.13 -16.40
C LEU A 160 14.47 14.15 -15.93
N SER A 161 15.16 14.48 -14.82
CA SER A 161 16.24 13.65 -14.30
C SER A 161 15.76 12.39 -13.56
N GLU A 162 16.61 11.37 -13.48
CA GLU A 162 16.35 10.11 -12.75
C GLU A 162 16.00 10.37 -11.27
N TYR A 163 16.67 11.33 -10.64
CA TYR A 163 16.38 11.75 -9.26
C TYR A 163 14.94 12.27 -9.08
N HIS A 164 14.51 13.21 -9.92
CA HIS A 164 13.17 13.80 -9.84
C HIS A 164 12.09 12.77 -10.17
N TRP A 165 12.37 11.88 -11.13
CA TRP A 165 11.52 10.74 -11.45
C TRP A 165 11.36 9.80 -10.26
N GLN A 166 12.45 9.46 -9.58
CA GLN A 166 12.42 8.59 -8.40
C GLN A 166 11.53 9.18 -7.30
N ILE A 167 11.62 10.49 -7.01
CA ILE A 167 10.75 11.16 -6.04
C ILE A 167 9.28 11.00 -6.43
N LEU A 168 8.95 11.29 -7.69
CA LEU A 168 7.59 11.16 -8.21
C LEU A 168 7.03 9.74 -8.04
N VAL A 169 7.82 8.72 -8.39
CA VAL A 169 7.44 7.31 -8.24
C VAL A 169 7.16 6.99 -6.76
N HIS A 170 7.99 7.47 -5.84
CA HIS A 170 7.80 7.24 -4.40
C HIS A 170 6.53 7.93 -3.86
N LEU A 171 6.25 9.16 -4.29
CA LEU A 171 5.03 9.89 -3.90
C LEU A 171 3.77 9.16 -4.37
N ALA A 172 3.76 8.71 -5.63
CA ALA A 172 2.66 7.97 -6.21
C ALA A 172 2.50 6.57 -5.59
N TRP A 173 3.62 5.88 -5.31
CA TRP A 173 3.62 4.61 -4.60
C TRP A 173 3.02 4.74 -3.20
N PHE A 174 3.44 5.76 -2.44
CA PHE A 174 2.91 6.02 -1.11
C PHE A 174 1.42 6.40 -1.14
N ALA A 175 1.00 7.17 -2.16
CA ALA A 175 -0.41 7.44 -2.41
C ALA A 175 -1.23 6.17 -2.64
N SER A 176 -0.71 5.22 -3.45
CA SER A 176 -1.39 3.95 -3.73
C SER A 176 -1.61 3.11 -2.45
N ILE A 177 -0.63 3.05 -1.55
CA ILE A 177 -0.74 2.32 -0.28
C ILE A 177 -1.80 2.95 0.62
N THR A 178 -1.85 4.28 0.66
CA THR A 178 -2.83 5.00 1.48
C THR A 178 -4.26 4.69 1.03
N HIS A 179 -4.49 4.55 -0.29
CA HIS A 179 -5.80 4.14 -0.83
C HIS A 179 -6.17 2.70 -0.53
N LEU A 180 -5.20 1.79 -0.62
CA LEU A 180 -5.41 0.40 -0.24
C LEU A 180 -5.77 0.27 1.25
N ALA A 181 -5.16 1.10 2.11
CA ALA A 181 -5.53 1.18 3.52
C ALA A 181 -6.94 1.74 3.70
N ALA A 182 -7.26 2.90 3.10
CA ALA A 182 -8.57 3.56 3.22
C ALA A 182 -9.72 2.64 2.79
N LEU A 183 -9.60 1.93 1.65
CA LEU A 183 -10.61 0.97 1.17
C LEU A 183 -10.94 -0.13 2.17
N THR A 184 -9.95 -0.55 2.97
CA THR A 184 -10.12 -1.62 3.95
C THR A 184 -11.07 -1.20 5.05
N PHE A 185 -10.90 0.01 5.54
CA PHE A 185 -11.70 0.58 6.62
C PHE A 185 -13.07 1.04 6.12
N LEU A 186 -13.11 1.65 4.93
CA LEU A 186 -14.35 2.12 4.32
C LEU A 186 -15.19 1.02 3.69
N ARG A 187 -14.80 -0.25 3.81
CA ARG A 187 -15.50 -1.38 3.18
C ARG A 187 -16.99 -1.41 3.53
N HIS A 188 -17.32 -1.18 4.80
CA HIS A 188 -18.72 -1.16 5.25
C HIS A 188 -19.50 0.01 4.64
N TYR A 189 -18.92 1.21 4.65
CA TYR A 189 -19.51 2.40 4.05
C TYR A 189 -19.73 2.22 2.54
N LEU A 190 -18.70 1.81 1.80
CA LEU A 190 -18.72 1.63 0.34
C LEU A 190 -19.57 0.45 -0.12
N HIS A 191 -19.87 -0.51 0.76
CA HIS A 191 -20.84 -1.57 0.44
C HIS A 191 -22.24 -0.99 0.22
N ASN A 192 -22.60 0.03 1.00
CA ASN A 192 -23.91 0.70 0.91
C ASN A 192 -23.94 1.80 -0.18
N HIS A 193 -22.77 2.24 -0.67
CA HIS A 193 -22.61 3.24 -1.74
C HIS A 193 -21.89 2.67 -2.98
N PRO A 194 -22.54 1.80 -3.78
CA PRO A 194 -21.89 1.05 -4.85
C PRO A 194 -21.36 1.92 -6.00
N THR A 195 -22.00 3.06 -6.30
CA THR A 195 -21.56 3.99 -7.35
C THR A 195 -20.24 4.66 -6.98
N GLU A 196 -20.15 5.22 -5.77
CA GLU A 196 -18.93 5.85 -5.25
C GLU A 196 -17.77 4.86 -5.18
N LYS A 197 -18.07 3.62 -4.74
CA LYS A 197 -17.11 2.52 -4.75
C LYS A 197 -16.55 2.26 -6.15
N THR A 198 -17.41 2.23 -7.16
CA THR A 198 -17.02 1.88 -8.53
C THR A 198 -16.10 2.94 -9.12
N TRP A 199 -16.45 4.22 -8.99
CA TRP A 199 -15.61 5.33 -9.44
C TRP A 199 -14.23 5.32 -8.80
N ARG A 200 -14.15 5.11 -7.48
CA ARG A 200 -12.87 5.02 -6.76
C ARG A 200 -12.02 3.86 -7.25
N LEU A 201 -12.61 2.69 -7.49
CA LEU A 201 -11.88 1.54 -8.01
C LEU A 201 -11.33 1.76 -9.39
N VAL A 202 -12.09 2.42 -10.26
CA VAL A 202 -11.62 2.81 -11.59
C VAL A 202 -10.45 3.80 -11.46
N ALA A 203 -10.58 4.82 -10.62
CA ALA A 203 -9.51 5.81 -10.41
C ALA A 203 -8.23 5.18 -9.81
N MET A 204 -8.36 4.29 -8.83
CA MET A 204 -7.23 3.52 -8.29
C MET A 204 -6.60 2.59 -9.33
N LEU A 205 -7.40 1.98 -10.21
CA LEU A 205 -6.87 1.15 -11.30
C LEU A 205 -6.06 1.99 -12.29
N ILE A 206 -6.56 3.18 -12.65
CA ILE A 206 -5.84 4.12 -13.51
C ILE A 206 -4.51 4.51 -12.85
N MET A 207 -4.54 4.92 -11.57
CA MET A 207 -3.34 5.23 -10.80
C MET A 207 -2.35 4.05 -10.75
N LEU A 208 -2.84 2.82 -10.56
CA LEU A 208 -2.02 1.61 -10.54
C LEU A 208 -1.32 1.38 -11.89
N VAL A 209 -2.04 1.51 -13.00
CA VAL A 209 -1.46 1.34 -14.34
C VAL A 209 -0.38 2.39 -14.60
N LEU A 210 -0.69 3.66 -14.29
CA LEU A 210 0.27 4.76 -14.42
C LEU A 210 1.50 4.55 -13.52
N LEU A 211 1.31 4.12 -12.27
CA LEU A 211 2.39 3.85 -11.33
C LEU A 211 3.26 2.67 -11.79
N VAL A 212 2.67 1.56 -12.25
CA VAL A 212 3.43 0.43 -12.80
C VAL A 212 4.26 0.88 -13.99
N SER A 213 3.69 1.69 -14.90
CA SER A 213 4.45 2.25 -16.01
C SER A 213 5.60 3.14 -15.55
N ALA A 214 5.39 3.93 -14.49
CA ALA A 214 6.41 4.82 -13.95
C ALA A 214 7.54 4.10 -13.20
N ILE A 215 7.24 2.92 -12.62
CA ILE A 215 8.22 2.08 -11.92
C ILE A 215 9.20 1.41 -12.90
N ILE A 216 8.80 1.10 -14.14
CA ILE A 216 9.65 0.39 -15.12
C ILE A 216 11.07 0.97 -15.26
N PRO A 217 11.27 2.28 -15.54
CA PRO A 217 12.62 2.82 -15.73
C PRO A 217 13.49 2.76 -14.46
N THR A 218 12.88 2.60 -13.27
CA THR A 218 13.62 2.55 -12.00
C THR A 218 14.46 1.29 -11.83
N SER A 219 14.25 0.23 -12.64
CA SER A 219 15.11 -0.97 -12.61
C SER A 219 16.55 -0.67 -13.01
N HIS A 220 16.80 0.41 -13.76
CA HIS A 220 18.12 0.75 -14.25
C HIS A 220 18.84 1.78 -13.38
N PHE A 221 18.17 2.31 -12.34
CA PHE A 221 18.75 3.34 -11.50
C PHE A 221 19.81 2.72 -10.58
N LYS A 222 21.08 3.03 -10.87
CA LYS A 222 22.22 2.58 -10.09
C LYS A 222 22.53 3.59 -8.99
N TRP A 223 21.78 3.51 -7.89
CA TRP A 223 22.15 4.19 -6.66
C TRP A 223 23.34 3.43 -6.06
N SER A 224 24.56 3.97 -6.20
CA SER A 224 25.82 3.34 -5.75
C SER A 224 25.66 2.74 -4.34
N ASN A 225 26.04 1.46 -4.23
CA ASN A 225 26.18 0.75 -2.96
C ASN A 225 27.26 -0.34 -3.11
N SER A 226 28.32 -0.03 -3.83
CA SER A 226 29.55 -0.82 -3.86
C SER A 226 30.38 -0.40 -2.66
N GLY A 227 30.60 -1.31 -1.71
CA GLY A 227 31.51 -1.12 -0.58
C GLY A 227 32.97 -1.10 -1.00
N ASP A 228 33.32 -0.35 -2.05
CA ASP A 228 34.69 -0.18 -2.52
C ASP A 228 35.05 1.29 -2.32
N TYR A 229 35.74 1.57 -1.21
CA TYR A 229 36.16 2.92 -0.82
C TYR A 229 37.16 3.50 -1.82
N SER A 230 36.65 3.97 -2.95
CA SER A 230 37.36 4.75 -3.95
C SER A 230 36.85 6.19 -3.87
N TRP A 231 37.75 7.14 -3.63
CA TRP A 231 37.45 8.58 -3.54
C TRP A 231 36.98 9.21 -4.88
N ASP A 232 36.68 8.39 -5.89
CA ASP A 232 36.14 8.77 -7.20
C ASP A 232 34.66 8.37 -7.38
N GLU A 233 34.00 7.87 -6.32
CA GLU A 233 32.63 7.33 -6.40
C GLU A 233 31.54 8.40 -6.27
N SER A 234 31.83 9.56 -5.67
CA SER A 234 30.84 10.63 -5.47
C SER A 234 30.42 11.33 -6.77
N SER A 235 31.27 11.34 -7.80
CA SER A 235 30.94 11.81 -9.14
C SER A 235 29.94 10.87 -9.82
N THR A 236 30.15 9.55 -9.73
CA THR A 236 29.30 8.55 -10.40
C THR A 236 27.85 8.50 -9.89
N LEU A 237 27.63 8.73 -8.58
CA LEU A 237 26.28 8.80 -8.02
C LEU A 237 25.53 10.07 -8.48
N PHE A 238 26.26 11.18 -8.56
CA PHE A 238 25.70 12.45 -9.01
C PHE A 238 25.40 12.41 -10.51
N ASP A 239 26.28 11.80 -11.31
CA ASP A 239 26.08 11.56 -12.74
C ASP A 239 24.88 10.65 -12.99
N ALA A 240 24.72 9.57 -12.20
CA ALA A 240 23.54 8.71 -12.28
C ALA A 240 22.25 9.48 -11.93
N ALA A 241 22.28 10.35 -10.92
CA ALA A 241 21.12 11.14 -10.50
C ALA A 241 20.72 12.25 -11.50
N SER A 242 21.69 12.78 -12.26
CA SER A 242 21.49 13.86 -13.23
C SER A 242 21.05 13.35 -14.62
N ASN A 243 21.30 12.07 -14.94
CA ASN A 243 20.83 11.41 -16.15
C ASN A 243 19.33 11.64 -16.39
N TYR A 244 18.93 11.66 -17.66
CA TYR A 244 17.51 11.78 -18.02
C TYR A 244 16.80 10.44 -17.91
N ALA A 245 15.70 10.38 -17.15
CA ALA A 245 14.93 9.16 -16.91
C ALA A 245 14.37 8.52 -18.20
N VAL A 246 14.22 9.31 -19.27
CA VAL A 246 13.80 8.82 -20.59
C VAL A 246 14.82 7.85 -21.20
N CYS A 247 16.10 8.01 -20.91
CA CYS A 247 17.18 7.19 -21.47
C CYS A 247 17.14 5.77 -20.92
N SER A 248 16.65 5.59 -19.70
CA SER A 248 16.52 4.28 -19.04
C SER A 248 15.55 3.34 -19.77
N TYR A 249 14.59 3.86 -20.54
CA TYR A 249 13.70 3.03 -21.37
C TYR A 249 14.39 2.37 -22.57
N ARG A 250 15.59 2.83 -22.95
CA ARG A 250 16.37 2.30 -24.08
C ARG A 250 17.40 1.24 -23.65
N LEU A 251 17.60 1.08 -22.35
CA LEU A 251 18.60 0.18 -21.80
C LEU A 251 18.07 -1.26 -21.75
N GLU A 252 18.94 -2.22 -22.02
CA GLU A 252 18.63 -3.64 -21.85
C GLU A 252 18.49 -3.98 -20.37
N VAL A 253 17.44 -4.75 -20.04
CA VAL A 253 17.09 -5.12 -18.66
C VAL A 253 18.06 -6.16 -18.14
N ASP A 254 18.86 -5.77 -17.15
CA ASP A 254 19.72 -6.68 -16.38
C ASP A 254 18.96 -7.23 -15.16
N SER A 255 18.64 -8.54 -15.20
CA SER A 255 17.84 -9.23 -14.19
C SER A 255 18.55 -9.45 -12.86
N ASP A 256 19.88 -9.34 -12.83
CA ASP A 256 20.70 -9.67 -11.65
C ASP A 256 20.91 -8.47 -10.72
N THR A 257 20.42 -7.29 -11.11
CA THR A 257 20.55 -6.06 -10.32
C THR A 257 19.56 -6.00 -9.15
N PHE A 258 20.00 -5.45 -8.01
CA PHE A 258 19.14 -5.18 -6.85
C PHE A 258 17.97 -4.23 -7.17
N ALA A 259 18.20 -3.29 -8.10
CA ALA A 259 17.18 -2.35 -8.57
C ALA A 259 16.06 -3.08 -9.33
N PHE A 260 16.39 -4.00 -10.23
CA PHE A 260 15.41 -4.84 -10.92
C PHE A 260 14.58 -5.69 -9.95
N GLN A 261 15.24 -6.34 -8.97
CA GLN A 261 14.55 -7.14 -7.97
C GLN A 261 13.58 -6.30 -7.13
N SER A 262 14.02 -5.12 -6.67
CA SER A 262 13.19 -4.19 -5.90
C SER A 262 11.99 -3.68 -6.70
N MET A 263 12.20 -3.33 -7.97
CA MET A 263 11.16 -2.93 -8.91
C MET A 263 10.11 -4.05 -9.06
N LEU A 264 10.56 -5.27 -9.33
CA LEU A 264 9.68 -6.43 -9.52
C LEU A 264 8.86 -6.73 -8.27
N ILE A 265 9.50 -6.76 -7.09
CA ILE A 265 8.81 -6.97 -5.81
C ILE A 265 7.76 -5.88 -5.59
N SER A 266 8.10 -4.60 -5.84
CA SER A 266 7.15 -3.49 -5.69
C SER A 266 5.93 -3.65 -6.59
N ILE A 267 6.12 -3.94 -7.88
CA ILE A 267 5.02 -4.19 -8.83
C ILE A 267 4.15 -5.34 -8.36
N LEU A 268 4.74 -6.46 -7.95
CA LEU A 268 4.01 -7.62 -7.47
C LEU A 268 3.19 -7.31 -6.22
N LEU A 269 3.76 -6.59 -5.26
CA LEU A 269 3.07 -6.17 -4.03
C LEU A 269 1.89 -5.24 -4.32
N LEU A 270 2.06 -4.29 -5.24
CA LEU A 270 0.99 -3.37 -5.64
C LEU A 270 -0.17 -4.12 -6.31
N ILE A 271 0.13 -4.99 -7.28
CA ILE A 271 -0.88 -5.77 -8.01
C ILE A 271 -1.59 -6.73 -7.06
N TYR A 272 -0.82 -7.46 -6.25
CA TYR A 272 -1.36 -8.38 -5.24
C TYR A 272 -2.25 -7.64 -4.24
N GLY A 273 -1.79 -6.51 -3.71
CA GLY A 273 -2.55 -5.66 -2.79
C GLY A 273 -3.86 -5.19 -3.40
N TYR A 274 -3.84 -4.69 -4.63
CA TYR A 274 -5.04 -4.27 -5.34
C TYR A 274 -6.02 -5.43 -5.58
N LEU A 275 -5.54 -6.57 -6.08
CA LEU A 275 -6.37 -7.74 -6.35
C LEU A 275 -7.03 -8.31 -5.10
N ILE A 276 -6.31 -8.40 -3.98
CA ILE A 276 -6.89 -8.84 -2.71
C ILE A 276 -7.99 -7.91 -2.26
N ARG A 277 -7.78 -6.59 -2.32
CA ARG A 277 -8.79 -5.62 -1.87
C ARG A 277 -10.02 -5.67 -2.79
N LEU A 278 -9.81 -5.76 -4.10
CA LEU A 278 -10.87 -5.95 -5.09
C LEU A 278 -11.68 -7.23 -4.80
N ALA A 279 -11.00 -8.33 -4.53
CA ALA A 279 -11.63 -9.60 -4.22
C ALA A 279 -12.38 -9.53 -2.87
N LYS A 280 -11.79 -8.93 -1.83
CA LYS A 280 -12.45 -8.72 -0.52
C LYS A 280 -13.69 -7.82 -0.60
N MET A 281 -13.82 -6.97 -1.61
CA MET A 281 -15.05 -6.20 -1.81
C MET A 281 -16.19 -7.01 -2.43
N ARG A 282 -15.93 -8.18 -3.02
CA ARG A 282 -16.98 -9.10 -3.46
C ARG A 282 -17.46 -9.93 -2.27
N ARG A 283 -18.75 -9.84 -1.94
CA ARG A 283 -19.35 -10.47 -0.75
C ARG A 283 -19.04 -11.97 -0.65
N GLY A 284 -19.25 -12.74 -1.73
CA GLY A 284 -19.04 -14.19 -1.75
C GLY A 284 -17.57 -14.60 -1.54
N PHE A 285 -16.62 -13.91 -2.16
CA PHE A 285 -15.20 -14.20 -1.99
C PHE A 285 -14.72 -13.87 -0.56
N ALA A 286 -15.19 -12.77 0.02
CA ALA A 286 -14.80 -12.39 1.36
C ALA A 286 -15.29 -13.37 2.43
N ILE A 287 -16.48 -13.94 2.27
CA ILE A 287 -17.02 -14.97 3.16
C ILE A 287 -16.18 -16.24 3.05
N SER A 288 -15.90 -16.70 1.83
CA SER A 288 -15.06 -17.89 1.58
C SER A 288 -13.65 -17.74 2.18
N LEU A 289 -13.03 -16.57 2.02
CA LEU A 289 -11.69 -16.31 2.56
C LEU A 289 -11.66 -16.31 4.10
N ARG A 290 -12.69 -15.75 4.76
CA ARG A 290 -12.82 -15.81 6.22
C ARG A 290 -13.07 -17.23 6.72
N GLY A 291 -13.89 -17.99 6.01
CA GLY A 291 -14.11 -19.41 6.29
C GLY A 291 -12.80 -20.20 6.25
N LEU A 292 -12.01 -20.04 5.19
CA LEU A 292 -10.71 -20.71 5.06
C LEU A 292 -9.73 -20.27 6.16
N ALA A 293 -9.62 -18.98 6.44
CA ALA A 293 -8.77 -18.48 7.52
C ALA A 293 -9.18 -19.03 8.90
N SER A 294 -10.49 -19.15 9.15
CA SER A 294 -11.00 -19.74 10.40
C SER A 294 -10.73 -21.25 10.48
N ALA A 295 -10.82 -21.99 9.37
CA ALA A 295 -10.49 -23.40 9.31
C ALA A 295 -9.01 -23.63 9.63
N VAL A 296 -8.11 -22.88 8.99
CA VAL A 296 -6.66 -22.94 9.26
C VAL A 296 -6.34 -22.55 10.72
N ALA A 297 -7.02 -21.52 11.26
CA ALA A 297 -6.84 -21.14 12.66
C ALA A 297 -7.32 -22.24 13.62
N SER A 298 -8.43 -22.92 13.31
CA SER A 298 -8.94 -24.03 14.12
C SER A 298 -8.02 -25.27 14.09
N GLU A 299 -7.41 -25.57 12.93
CA GLU A 299 -6.41 -26.63 12.81
C GLU A 299 -5.14 -26.30 13.60
N GLY A 300 -4.68 -25.05 13.56
CA GLY A 300 -3.53 -24.58 14.35
C GLY A 300 -3.78 -24.62 15.86
N VAL A 301 -5.00 -24.29 16.31
CA VAL A 301 -5.38 -24.40 17.73
C VAL A 301 -5.48 -25.86 18.17
N ALA A 302 -6.10 -26.74 17.39
CA ALA A 302 -6.18 -28.18 17.70
C ALA A 302 -4.80 -28.85 17.77
N SER A 303 -3.88 -28.43 16.89
CA SER A 303 -2.48 -28.89 16.93
C SER A 303 -1.69 -28.32 18.12
N GLY A 304 -2.04 -27.13 18.61
CA GLY A 304 -1.45 -26.52 19.80
C GLY A 304 -1.96 -27.10 21.12
N GLU A 305 -3.23 -27.49 21.17
CA GLU A 305 -3.87 -28.07 22.36
C GLU A 305 -3.34 -29.50 22.62
N THR A 306 -3.20 -30.31 21.56
CA THR A 306 -2.56 -31.65 21.64
C THR A 306 -1.09 -31.61 22.08
N THR A 307 -0.31 -30.63 21.64
CA THR A 307 1.08 -30.46 22.10
C THR A 307 1.16 -29.97 23.54
N THR A 308 0.22 -29.12 23.97
CA THR A 308 0.17 -28.62 25.35
C THR A 308 -0.23 -29.73 26.33
N GLU A 309 -1.21 -30.58 25.96
CA GLU A 309 -1.59 -31.75 26.76
C GLU A 309 -0.46 -32.79 26.84
N ALA A 310 0.26 -33.05 25.74
CA ALA A 310 1.44 -33.91 25.73
C ALA A 310 2.55 -33.39 26.64
N HIS A 311 2.82 -32.08 26.63
CA HIS A 311 3.79 -31.44 27.52
C HIS A 311 3.36 -31.51 28.99
N GLN A 312 2.06 -31.36 29.27
CA GLN A 312 1.53 -31.45 30.63
C GLN A 312 1.56 -32.88 31.17
N CYS A 313 1.34 -33.88 30.30
CA CYS A 313 1.48 -35.30 30.61
C CYS A 313 2.94 -35.68 30.90
N LEU A 314 3.89 -35.27 30.06
CA LEU A 314 5.33 -35.50 30.28
C LEU A 314 5.83 -34.87 31.58
N ARG A 315 5.36 -33.66 31.93
CA ARG A 315 5.67 -33.04 33.24
C ARG A 315 5.12 -33.84 34.41
N LYS A 316 3.94 -34.45 34.29
CA LYS A 316 3.37 -35.32 35.34
C LYS A 316 4.21 -36.60 35.50
N LEU A 317 4.65 -37.21 34.39
CA LEU A 317 5.52 -38.39 34.42
C LEU A 317 6.89 -38.09 35.03
N ALA A 318 7.51 -36.96 34.68
CA ALA A 318 8.79 -36.53 35.24
C ALA A 318 8.71 -36.19 36.76
N LYS A 319 7.55 -35.70 37.23
CA LYS A 319 7.31 -35.52 38.67
C LYS A 319 7.12 -36.85 39.39
N LYS A 320 6.43 -37.81 38.75
CA LYS A 320 6.21 -39.15 39.30
C LYS A 320 7.52 -39.93 39.42
N SER A 321 8.42 -39.86 38.43
CA SER A 321 9.72 -40.52 38.49
C SER A 321 10.64 -39.97 39.58
N LYS A 322 10.59 -38.65 39.86
CA LYS A 322 11.34 -38.04 40.97
C LYS A 322 10.83 -38.43 42.36
N GLN A 323 9.58 -38.85 42.47
CA GLN A 323 8.96 -39.22 43.74
C GLN A 323 9.18 -40.69 44.10
N GLU A 324 9.50 -41.54 43.11
CA GLU A 324 9.92 -42.94 43.31
C GLU A 324 11.44 -43.09 43.52
N GLN A 325 12.21 -42.00 43.47
CA GLN A 325 13.69 -42.01 43.51
C GLN A 325 14.33 -41.40 44.76
N GLY A 326 13.62 -41.33 45.89
CA GLY A 326 14.37 -41.18 47.14
C GLY A 326 13.58 -41.36 48.42
N PRO A 327 14.29 -41.55 49.55
CA PRO A 327 15.62 -42.17 49.69
C PRO A 327 15.57 -43.70 49.73
#